data_AF-A0A452G722-F1
#
_entry.id   AF-A0A452G722-F1
#
_cell.length_a   1.000
_cell.length_b   1.000
_cell.length_c   1.000
_cell.angle_alpha   90.00
_cell.angle_beta   90.00
_cell.angle_gamma   90.00
#
_symmetry.space_group_name_H-M   'P 1'
#
loop_
_entity.id
_entity.type
_entity.pdbx_description
1 polymer ?
#
loop_
_entity_poly.entity_id
_entity_poly.type
_entity_poly.pdbx_seq_one_letter_code
_entity_poly.pdbx_strand_id
1 'polypeptide(L)'
;MEWVSRLLSWTLCRFLWLSAARQPQIMEEKALEVYDLIRTIQDPEKPNTLEELEVITESCVEVQEINEDDYLVIIRFTPMVPHCSLETLIGLCLRVKTSVVFTV
;
A
#
# COMPACT_ATOMS: atom_id res chain seq x y z
N MET A 1 -22.32 35.23 24.35
CA MET A 1 -22.45 34.32 23.19
C MET A 1 -21.10 33.78 22.68
N GLU A 2 -19.95 34.38 23.03
CA GLU A 2 -18.62 33.97 22.49
C GLU A 2 -18.09 32.63 23.00
N TRP A 3 -18.47 32.20 24.20
CA TRP A 3 -17.98 30.95 24.80
C TRP A 3 -18.45 29.70 24.04
N VAL A 4 -19.66 29.74 23.48
CA VAL A 4 -20.21 28.66 22.65
C VAL A 4 -19.45 28.54 21.34
N SER A 5 -19.10 29.67 20.72
CA SER A 5 -18.28 29.71 19.49
C SER A 5 -16.87 29.15 19.73
N ARG A 6 -16.28 29.41 20.90
CA ARG A 6 -14.97 28.87 21.28
C ARG A 6 -15.00 27.37 21.55
N LEU A 7 -16.07 26.87 22.16
CA LEU A 7 -16.26 25.44 22.40
C LEU A 7 -16.50 24.68 21.08
N LEU A 8 -17.31 25.24 20.18
CA LEU A 8 -17.54 24.71 18.83
C LEU A 8 -16.27 24.75 17.98
N SER A 9 -15.51 25.85 18.02
CA SER A 9 -14.22 25.94 17.33
C SER A 9 -13.21 24.92 17.86
N TRP A 10 -13.13 24.73 19.19
CA TRP A 10 -12.27 23.72 19.80
C TRP A 10 -12.65 22.30 19.41
N THR A 11 -13.95 21.99 19.44
CA THR A 11 -14.45 20.65 19.08
C THR A 11 -14.28 20.37 17.60
N LEU A 12 -14.57 21.32 16.72
CA LEU A 12 -14.33 21.20 15.27
C LEU A 12 -12.83 21.05 14.95
N CYS A 13 -11.96 21.84 15.59
CA CYS A 13 -10.51 21.74 15.37
C CYS A 13 -9.97 20.40 15.86
N ARG A 14 -10.43 19.92 17.02
CA ARG A 14 -10.10 18.60 17.55
C ARG A 14 -10.61 17.47 16.64
N PHE A 15 -11.79 17.63 16.06
CA PHE A 15 -12.38 16.64 15.15
C PHE A 15 -11.63 16.59 13.81
N LEU A 16 -11.38 17.75 13.19
CA LEU A 16 -10.56 17.85 11.97
C LEU A 16 -9.15 17.28 12.18
N TRP A 17 -8.54 17.56 13.34
CA TRP A 17 -7.22 17.01 13.66
C TRP A 17 -7.25 15.50 13.92
N LEU A 18 -8.29 14.97 14.58
CA LEU A 18 -8.47 13.52 14.72
C LEU A 18 -8.65 12.83 13.37
N SER A 19 -9.42 13.41 12.46
CA SER A 19 -9.61 12.86 11.11
C SER A 19 -8.30 12.88 10.32
N ALA A 20 -7.59 14.00 10.31
CA ALA A 20 -6.30 14.14 9.63
C ALA A 20 -5.19 13.24 10.21
N ALA A 21 -5.20 13.01 11.52
CA ALA A 21 -4.24 12.10 12.18
C ALA A 21 -4.54 10.62 11.92
N ARG A 22 -5.78 10.27 11.53
CA ARG A 22 -6.20 8.89 11.29
C ARG A 22 -5.87 8.40 9.87
N GLN A 23 -5.87 9.30 8.89
CA GLN A 23 -5.53 8.99 7.49
C GLN A 23 -4.17 8.29 7.30
N PRO A 24 -3.04 8.74 7.91
CA PRO A 24 -1.76 8.06 7.73
C PRO A 24 -1.71 6.65 8.32
N GLN A 25 -2.50 6.34 9.36
CA GLN A 25 -2.53 5.01 9.96
C GLN A 25 -3.29 3.99 9.09
N ILE A 26 -4.35 4.44 8.43
CA ILE A 26 -5.16 3.57 7.54
C ILE A 26 -4.35 3.16 6.30
N MET A 27 -3.58 4.07 5.71
CA MET A 27 -2.75 3.74 4.53
C MET A 27 -1.66 2.70 4.86
N GLU A 28 -1.07 2.78 6.06
CA GLU A 28 -0.02 1.86 6.50
C GLU A 28 -0.58 0.46 6.76
N GLU A 29 -1.76 0.36 7.39
CA GLU A 29 -2.48 -0.90 7.55
C GLU A 29 -2.81 -1.55 6.19
N LYS A 30 -3.28 -0.75 5.22
CA LYS A 30 -3.56 -1.22 3.86
C LYS A 30 -2.30 -1.68 3.12
N ALA A 31 -1.18 -1.00 3.31
CA ALA A 31 0.10 -1.41 2.72
C ALA A 31 0.57 -2.77 3.28
N LEU A 32 0.39 -3.00 4.58
CA LEU A 32 0.70 -4.28 5.22
C LEU A 32 -0.22 -5.41 4.71
N GLU A 33 -1.52 -5.15 4.54
CA GLU A 33 -2.45 -6.12 3.93
C GLU A 33 -1.97 -6.54 2.54
N VAL A 34 -1.56 -5.57 1.70
CA VAL A 34 -1.02 -5.85 0.37
C VAL A 34 0.30 -6.64 0.48
N TYR A 35 1.20 -6.27 1.39
CA TYR A 35 2.46 -6.98 1.61
C TYR A 35 2.23 -8.46 1.98
N ASP A 36 1.29 -8.74 2.88
CA ASP A 36 0.92 -10.10 3.29
C ASP A 36 0.40 -10.96 2.11
N LEU A 37 -0.29 -10.33 1.15
CA LEU A 37 -0.79 -11.02 -0.03
C LEU A 37 0.33 -11.42 -1.01
N ILE A 38 1.37 -10.59 -1.11
CA ILE A 38 2.41 -10.72 -2.14
C ILE A 38 3.65 -11.46 -1.63
N ARG A 39 3.94 -11.43 -0.33
CA ARG A 39 5.10 -12.13 0.26
C ARG A 39 5.08 -13.66 0.08
N THR A 40 3.89 -14.23 -0.09
CA THR A 40 3.67 -15.67 -0.28
C THR A 40 3.81 -16.13 -1.74
N ILE A 41 3.98 -15.19 -2.68
CA ILE A 41 4.18 -15.54 -4.09
C ILE A 41 5.52 -16.26 -4.21
N GLN A 42 5.51 -17.42 -4.87
CA GLN A 42 6.71 -18.17 -5.19
C GLN A 42 7.34 -17.65 -6.48
N ASP A 43 8.67 -17.63 -6.49
CA ASP A 43 9.42 -17.30 -7.68
C ASP A 43 9.18 -18.38 -8.76
N PRO A 44 8.95 -18.02 -10.02
CA PRO A 44 8.70 -19.01 -11.08
C PRO A 44 9.95 -19.80 -11.48
N GLU A 45 11.16 -19.34 -11.12
CA GLU A 45 12.43 -20.01 -11.40
C GLU A 45 12.98 -20.74 -10.17
N LYS A 46 12.61 -20.31 -8.96
CA LYS A 46 13.10 -20.85 -7.69
C LYS A 46 11.96 -21.29 -6.77
N PRO A 47 12.12 -22.37 -5.99
CA PRO A 47 11.08 -22.84 -5.06
C PRO A 47 10.85 -21.93 -3.84
N ASN A 48 11.56 -20.79 -3.77
CA ASN A 48 11.52 -19.84 -2.66
C ASN A 48 10.45 -18.76 -2.89
N THR A 49 10.02 -18.09 -1.82
CA THR A 49 9.11 -16.95 -1.92
C THR A 49 9.83 -15.65 -2.28
N LEU A 50 9.08 -14.66 -2.77
CA LEU A 50 9.64 -13.33 -3.07
C LEU A 50 10.21 -12.61 -1.83
N GLU A 51 9.69 -12.93 -0.64
CA GLU A 51 10.21 -12.44 0.65
C GLU A 51 11.54 -13.11 1.01
N GLU A 52 11.64 -14.44 0.88
CA GLU A 52 12.88 -15.19 1.14
C GLU A 52 14.02 -14.78 0.20
N LEU A 53 13.68 -14.30 -1.00
CA LEU A 53 14.63 -13.84 -2.01
C LEU A 53 14.92 -12.33 -1.93
N GLU A 54 14.38 -11.62 -0.93
CA GLU A 54 14.52 -10.16 -0.74
C GLU A 54 14.09 -9.33 -1.97
N VAL A 55 13.24 -9.90 -2.84
CA VAL A 55 12.71 -9.21 -4.03
C VAL A 55 11.66 -8.18 -3.63
N ILE A 56 10.92 -8.45 -2.55
CA ILE A 56 9.88 -7.60 -1.98
C ILE A 56 10.13 -7.41 -0.49
N THR A 57 9.92 -6.19 -0.01
CA THR A 57 9.95 -5.83 1.42
C THR A 57 8.72 -5.00 1.77
N GLU A 58 8.44 -4.75 3.05
CA GLU A 58 7.33 -3.88 3.46
C GLU A 58 7.48 -2.45 2.88
N SER A 59 8.71 -1.93 2.81
CA SER A 59 9.01 -0.59 2.28
C SER A 59 8.82 -0.47 0.75
N CYS A 60 8.63 -1.60 0.07
CA CYS A 60 8.36 -1.65 -1.36
C CYS A 60 6.91 -1.34 -1.69
N VAL A 61 6.00 -1.40 -0.71
CA VAL A 61 4.57 -1.21 -0.90
C VAL A 61 4.14 0.14 -0.34
N GLU A 62 3.52 0.96 -1.17
CA GLU A 62 2.91 2.23 -0.78
C GLU A 62 1.45 2.25 -1.21
N VAL A 63 0.59 2.79 -0.35
CA VAL A 63 -0.84 2.97 -0.65
C VAL A 63 -1.17 4.45 -0.54
N GLN A 64 -1.77 4.99 -1.59
CA GLN A 64 -2.25 6.37 -1.63
C GLN A 64 -3.75 6.37 -1.87
N GLU A 65 -4.48 7.20 -1.12
CA GLU A 65 -5.91 7.42 -1.32
C GLU A 65 -6.10 8.37 -2.51
N ILE A 66 -6.82 7.94 -3.55
CA ILE A 66 -7.21 8.81 -4.68
C ILE A 66 -8.57 9.43 -4.38
N ASN A 67 -9.55 8.60 -3.97
CA ASN A 67 -10.91 8.98 -3.61
C ASN A 67 -11.36 8.20 -2.36
N GLU A 68 -12.53 8.52 -1.81
CA GLU A 68 -13.08 7.87 -0.60
C GLU A 68 -13.14 6.33 -0.69
N ASP A 69 -13.30 5.78 -1.90
CA ASP A 69 -13.37 4.33 -2.16
C ASP A 69 -12.24 3.79 -3.06
N ASP A 70 -11.36 4.65 -3.57
CA ASP A 70 -10.30 4.27 -4.53
C ASP A 70 -8.90 4.47 -3.95
N TYR A 71 -8.11 3.39 -3.98
CA TYR A 71 -6.72 3.40 -3.53
C TYR A 71 -5.77 3.08 -4.68
N LEU A 72 -4.69 3.84 -4.77
CA LEU A 72 -3.53 3.55 -5.60
C LEU A 72 -2.52 2.75 -4.78
N VAL A 73 -2.24 1.52 -5.20
CA VAL A 73 -1.18 0.69 -4.61
C VAL A 73 0.03 0.73 -5.53
N ILE A 74 1.15 1.19 -5.02
CA ILE A 74 2.43 1.26 -5.71
C ILE A 74 3.33 0.17 -5.12
N ILE A 75 3.80 -0.75 -5.95
CA ILE A 75 4.68 -1.85 -5.54
C ILE A 75 5.98 -1.74 -6.33
N ARG A 76 7.10 -1.53 -5.63
CA ARG A 76 8.45 -1.45 -6.21
C ARG A 76 9.22 -2.72 -5.87
N PHE A 77 9.73 -3.47 -6.84
CA PHE A 77 10.49 -4.68 -6.56
C PHE A 77 11.79 -4.72 -7.36
N THR A 78 12.78 -5.45 -6.87
CA THR A 78 14.07 -5.60 -7.55
C THR A 78 14.21 -7.04 -8.03
N PRO A 79 14.11 -7.33 -9.34
CA PRO A 79 14.26 -8.68 -9.84
C PRO A 79 15.68 -9.18 -9.61
N MET A 80 15.82 -10.41 -9.09
CA MET A 80 17.12 -11.02 -8.80
C MET A 80 17.92 -11.38 -10.07
N VAL A 81 17.25 -11.47 -11.23
CA VAL A 81 17.88 -11.74 -12.53
C VAL A 81 17.22 -10.84 -13.58
N PRO A 82 17.99 -10.12 -14.41
CA PRO A 82 17.45 -9.26 -15.47
C PRO A 82 17.06 -10.11 -16.69
N HIS A 83 16.12 -11.03 -16.52
CA HIS A 83 15.40 -11.66 -17.62
C HIS A 83 13.96 -11.10 -17.62
N CYS A 84 13.64 -10.29 -18.64
CA CYS A 84 12.42 -9.47 -18.78
C CYS A 84 11.07 -10.21 -18.61
N SER A 85 11.06 -11.54 -18.55
CA SER A 85 9.85 -12.35 -18.35
C SER A 85 9.37 -12.35 -16.89
N LEU A 86 10.28 -12.26 -15.93
CA LEU A 86 9.96 -12.38 -14.50
C LEU A 86 9.22 -11.13 -13.99
N GLU A 87 9.66 -9.95 -14.44
CA GLU A 87 9.04 -8.64 -14.14
C GLU A 87 7.58 -8.61 -14.60
N THR A 88 7.32 -9.12 -15.81
CA THR A 88 5.97 -9.16 -16.40
C THR A 88 5.07 -10.18 -15.71
N LEU A 89 5.61 -11.35 -15.32
CA LEU A 89 4.87 -12.38 -14.61
C LEU A 89 4.53 -11.97 -13.18
N ILE A 90 5.46 -11.34 -12.47
CA ILE A 90 5.21 -10.77 -11.14
C ILE A 90 4.12 -9.69 -11.26
N GLY A 91 4.22 -8.76 -12.23
CA GLY A 91 3.17 -7.77 -12.49
C GLY A 91 1.79 -8.39 -12.79
N LEU A 92 1.74 -9.50 -13.53
CA LEU A 92 0.50 -10.24 -13.81
C LEU A 92 -0.06 -10.94 -12.57
N CYS A 93 0.78 -11.63 -11.78
CA CYS A 93 0.37 -12.26 -10.52
C CYS A 93 -0.18 -11.23 -9.53
N LEU A 94 0.47 -10.07 -9.45
CA LEU A 94 0.02 -8.95 -8.63
C LEU A 94 -1.32 -8.40 -9.14
N ARG A 95 -1.50 -8.23 -10.46
CA ARG A 95 -2.77 -7.74 -11.04
C ARG A 95 -3.95 -8.71 -10.87
N VAL A 96 -3.71 -10.01 -10.88
CA VAL A 96 -4.77 -11.01 -10.65
C VAL A 96 -5.16 -11.05 -9.17
N LYS A 97 -4.21 -10.79 -8.28
CA LYS A 97 -4.41 -10.82 -6.82
C LYS A 97 -4.95 -9.49 -6.27
N THR A 98 -4.68 -8.39 -6.95
CA THR A 98 -5.11 -7.04 -6.60
C THR A 98 -5.58 -6.33 -7.88
N SER A 99 -6.86 -5.98 -7.97
CA SER A 99 -7.40 -5.14 -9.07
C SER A 99 -6.82 -3.72 -9.01
N VAL A 100 -5.54 -3.54 -9.35
CA VAL A 100 -4.82 -2.26 -9.20
C VAL A 100 -3.95 -1.96 -10.43
N VAL A 101 -3.80 -0.67 -10.73
CA VAL A 101 -3.01 -0.11 -11.85
C VAL A 101 -1.53 -0.03 -11.45
N PHE A 102 -0.65 -0.57 -12.28
CA PHE A 102 0.81 -0.56 -12.06
C PHE A 102 1.49 0.49 -12.93
N THR A 103 2.47 1.20 -12.37
CA THR A 103 3.49 1.95 -13.11
C THR A 103 4.80 1.19 -12.97
N VAL A 104 5.32 0.69 -14.09
CA VAL A 104 6.67 0.08 -14.21
C VAL A 104 7.69 1.19 -14.42
#